data_AF-A0A7Y2PNK7-F1
#
_entry.id   AF-A0A7Y2PNK7-F1
#
_cell.length_a   1.000
_cell.length_b   1.000
_cell.length_c   1.000
_cell.angle_alpha   90.00
_cell.angle_beta   90.00
_cell.angle_gamma   90.00
#
_symmetry.space_group_name_H-M   'P 1'
#
loop_
_entity.id
_entity.type
_entity.pdbx_description
1 polymer ?
#
loop_
_entity_poly.entity_id
_entity_poly.type
_entity_poly.pdbx_seq_one_letter_code
_entity_poly.pdbx_strand_id
1 'polypeptide(L)'
;LNSKLNLKLIKEAGYDYIVASRLKNMSKGILDRVFDEEGYQVLEEKKWRFDREIFGEEFRFKVIERENIIKTGEGEIFKIPENLIITYSSKRAKKDKEERQRLVEKAKELLERPGNVRAAEKRGGRKYLRRISESEEYVLDEEAIKRDEKFDGFYAIQTSKKEMSVTEVLNAYHDLWKIEQSF
;
A
#
# COMPACT_ATOMS: atom_id res chain seq x y z
N LEU A 1 0.94 15.55 -0.19
CA LEU A 1 0.08 15.57 1.02
C LEU A 1 0.46 14.54 2.10
N ASN A 2 0.95 13.34 1.79
CA ASN A 2 1.31 12.30 2.79
C ASN A 2 2.77 12.38 3.31
N SER A 3 3.28 13.57 3.62
CA SER A 3 4.53 13.66 4.37
C SER A 3 4.23 13.42 5.85
N LYS A 4 5.13 12.73 6.57
CA LYS A 4 4.99 12.55 8.02
C LYS A 4 4.83 13.88 8.76
N LEU A 5 5.48 14.93 8.27
CA LEU A 5 5.38 16.29 8.83
C LEU A 5 3.96 16.86 8.70
N ASN A 6 3.23 16.57 7.63
CA ASN A 6 1.86 17.04 7.48
C ASN A 6 0.93 16.41 8.53
N LEU A 7 1.15 15.14 8.88
CA LEU A 7 0.37 14.46 9.92
C LEU A 7 0.60 15.08 11.29
N LYS A 8 1.85 15.48 11.59
CA LYS A 8 2.19 16.27 12.79
C LYS A 8 1.37 17.56 12.83
N LEU A 9 1.39 18.35 11.76
CA LEU A 9 0.66 19.63 11.69
C LEU A 9 -0.85 19.46 11.88
N ILE A 10 -1.46 18.42 11.29
CA ILE A 10 -2.88 18.10 11.48
C ILE A 10 -3.19 17.80 12.94
N LYS A 11 -2.35 17.00 13.62
CA LYS A 11 -2.53 16.69 15.04
C LYS A 11 -2.30 17.90 15.94
N GLU A 12 -1.29 18.71 15.68
CA GLU A 12 -1.01 19.94 16.43
C GLU A 12 -2.15 20.97 16.29
N ALA A 13 -2.82 21.00 15.13
CA ALA A 13 -4.00 21.81 14.90
C ALA A 13 -5.29 21.25 15.53
N GLY A 14 -5.22 20.13 16.26
CA GLY A 14 -6.35 19.52 16.96
C GLY A 14 -7.25 18.62 16.11
N TYR A 15 -6.85 18.31 14.87
CA TYR A 15 -7.64 17.46 13.98
C TYR A 15 -7.19 15.99 14.02
N ASP A 16 -8.03 15.13 13.47
CA ASP A 16 -7.71 13.73 13.18
C ASP A 16 -7.65 13.50 11.67
N TYR A 17 -7.05 12.38 11.27
CA TYR A 17 -6.96 11.99 9.87
C TYR A 17 -7.33 10.54 9.63
N ILE A 18 -7.74 10.28 8.39
CA ILE A 18 -7.84 8.97 7.77
C ILE A 18 -7.17 9.11 6.40
N VAL A 19 -6.06 8.42 6.18
CA VAL A 19 -5.32 8.52 4.92
C VAL A 19 -4.78 7.17 4.47
N ALA A 20 -4.54 7.04 3.17
CA ALA A 20 -3.84 5.88 2.62
C ALA A 20 -2.40 5.80 3.17
N SER A 21 -1.94 4.58 3.46
CA SER A 21 -0.57 4.31 3.89
C SER A 21 0.12 3.34 2.93
N ARG A 22 1.39 3.62 2.61
CA ARG A 22 2.15 2.84 1.63
C ARG A 22 2.84 1.66 2.30
N LEU A 23 2.24 0.47 2.18
CA LEU A 23 2.75 -0.79 2.74
C LEU A 23 4.22 -1.07 2.37
N LYS A 24 4.58 -0.94 1.08
CA LYS A 24 5.92 -1.25 0.57
C LYS A 24 7.06 -0.44 1.20
N ASN A 25 6.74 0.64 1.93
CA ASN A 25 7.72 1.49 2.60
C ASN A 25 7.74 1.28 4.13
N MET A 26 6.97 0.32 4.65
CA MET A 26 6.91 0.04 6.09
C MET A 26 8.09 -0.80 6.56
N SER A 27 8.35 -0.78 7.87
CA SER A 27 9.40 -1.60 8.48
C SER A 27 9.11 -3.08 8.34
N LYS A 28 10.16 -3.91 8.34
CA LYS A 28 10.04 -5.37 8.28
C LYS A 28 9.08 -5.90 9.35
N GLY A 29 9.19 -5.44 10.59
CA GLY A 29 8.30 -5.90 11.67
C GLY A 29 6.81 -5.57 11.47
N ILE A 30 6.47 -4.49 10.75
CA ILE A 30 5.07 -4.23 10.38
C ILE A 30 4.66 -5.12 9.22
N LEU A 31 5.52 -5.31 8.22
CA LEU A 31 5.24 -6.20 7.08
C LEU A 31 5.05 -7.65 7.50
N ASP A 32 5.86 -8.15 8.44
CA ASP A 32 5.73 -9.49 8.99
C ASP A 32 4.33 -9.66 9.63
N ARG A 33 3.82 -8.65 10.33
CA ARG A 33 2.45 -8.65 10.90
C ARG A 33 1.35 -8.50 9.85
N VAL A 34 1.63 -7.81 8.74
CA VAL A 34 0.69 -7.65 7.61
C VAL A 34 0.47 -8.98 6.90
N PHE A 35 1.55 -9.73 6.65
CA PHE A 35 1.51 -11.00 5.93
C PHE A 35 1.24 -12.22 6.82
N ASP A 36 1.19 -12.02 8.14
CA ASP A 36 0.70 -12.99 9.09
C ASP A 36 -0.83 -13.06 9.03
N GLU A 37 -1.32 -14.23 8.61
CA GLU A 37 -2.74 -14.56 8.45
C GLU A 37 -3.52 -14.52 9.77
N GLU A 38 -2.85 -14.69 10.91
CA GLU A 38 -3.49 -14.64 12.22
C GLU A 38 -4.07 -13.25 12.51
N GLY A 39 -5.28 -13.19 13.08
CA GLY A 39 -5.92 -11.92 13.48
C GLY A 39 -6.60 -11.15 12.35
N TYR A 40 -6.63 -11.67 11.12
CA TYR A 40 -7.56 -11.18 10.11
C TYR A 40 -9.00 -11.55 10.44
N GLN A 41 -9.90 -10.61 10.20
CA GLN A 41 -11.33 -10.72 10.44
C GLN A 41 -12.10 -10.46 9.15
N VAL A 42 -13.25 -11.10 9.01
CA VAL A 42 -14.20 -10.85 7.92
C VAL A 42 -15.30 -9.94 8.45
N LEU A 43 -15.80 -9.03 7.63
CA LEU A 43 -16.95 -8.22 7.98
C LEU A 43 -18.23 -9.04 7.79
N GLU A 44 -19.13 -9.02 8.77
CA GLU A 44 -20.46 -9.61 8.60
C GLU A 44 -21.24 -8.86 7.50
N GLU A 45 -21.76 -9.61 6.53
CA GLU A 45 -22.46 -9.13 5.32
C GLU A 45 -23.56 -8.07 5.59
N LYS A 46 -24.12 -8.03 6.80
CA LYS A 46 -25.27 -7.16 7.15
C LYS A 46 -24.92 -5.71 7.51
N LYS A 47 -23.64 -5.38 7.71
CA LYS A 47 -23.22 -4.03 8.16
C LYS A 47 -22.61 -3.16 7.07
N TRP A 48 -22.49 -3.68 5.84
CA TRP A 48 -21.71 -3.03 4.80
C TRP A 48 -22.52 -2.77 3.52
N ARG A 49 -22.59 -1.50 3.10
CA ARG A 49 -23.46 -1.08 1.98
C ARG A 49 -22.93 -1.41 0.58
N PHE A 50 -21.69 -1.87 0.42
CA PHE A 50 -21.00 -1.93 -0.88
C PHE A 50 -20.09 -3.16 -1.10
N ASP A 51 -20.43 -4.29 -0.48
CA ASP A 51 -19.47 -5.37 -0.17
C ASP A 51 -18.82 -6.00 -1.42
N ARG A 52 -19.61 -6.69 -2.23
CA ARG A 52 -19.06 -7.47 -3.36
C ARG A 52 -18.61 -6.61 -4.54
N GLU A 53 -19.28 -5.48 -4.79
CA GLU A 53 -18.92 -4.60 -5.91
C GLU A 53 -17.54 -3.98 -5.69
N ILE A 54 -17.24 -3.53 -4.47
CA ILE A 54 -15.99 -2.81 -4.19
C ILE A 54 -14.84 -3.78 -3.90
N PHE A 55 -15.09 -4.86 -3.16
CA PHE A 55 -14.01 -5.71 -2.62
C PHE A 55 -13.89 -7.06 -3.32
N GLY A 56 -14.93 -7.52 -4.02
CA GLY A 56 -14.96 -8.83 -4.65
C GLY A 56 -15.51 -9.90 -3.71
N GLU A 57 -15.19 -11.16 -3.98
CA GLU A 57 -15.73 -12.31 -3.25
C GLU A 57 -15.11 -12.51 -1.86
N GLU A 58 -13.87 -12.03 -1.67
CA GLU A 58 -13.14 -12.18 -0.42
C GLU A 58 -12.73 -10.80 0.06
N PHE A 59 -13.06 -10.50 1.30
CA PHE A 59 -12.59 -9.33 2.01
C PHE A 59 -12.26 -9.69 3.45
N ARG A 60 -11.08 -9.26 3.89
CA ARG A 60 -10.65 -9.40 5.29
C ARG A 60 -9.84 -8.20 5.71
N PHE A 61 -9.82 -7.94 7.01
CA PHE A 61 -9.06 -6.83 7.58
C PHE A 61 -8.35 -7.22 8.87
N LYS A 62 -7.27 -6.53 9.19
CA LYS A 62 -6.52 -6.64 10.44
C LYS A 62 -6.19 -5.24 10.94
N VAL A 63 -6.36 -4.99 12.23
CA VAL A 63 -5.97 -3.71 12.85
C VAL A 63 -4.63 -3.89 13.52
N ILE A 64 -3.66 -3.08 13.09
CA ILE A 64 -2.34 -3.01 13.69
C ILE A 64 -2.24 -1.67 14.43
N GLU A 65 -2.28 -1.73 15.75
CA GLU A 65 -1.96 -0.57 16.57
C GLU A 65 -0.46 -0.27 16.48
N ARG A 66 -0.13 1.01 16.37
CA ARG A 66 1.26 1.47 16.35
C ARG A 66 1.37 2.90 16.87
N GLU A 67 2.61 3.29 17.13
CA GLU A 67 2.99 4.67 17.37
C GLU A 67 3.77 5.17 16.14
N ASN A 68 3.24 6.17 15.45
CA ASN A 68 3.93 6.78 14.32
C ASN A 68 4.94 7.80 14.83
N ILE A 69 6.21 7.46 14.68
CA ILE A 69 7.34 8.28 15.09
C ILE A 69 7.73 9.20 13.93
N ILE A 70 7.69 10.50 14.21
CA ILE A 70 8.01 11.60 13.29
C ILE A 70 9.20 12.36 13.87
N LYS A 71 10.33 12.32 13.17
CA LYS A 71 11.52 13.11 13.52
C LYS A 71 11.46 14.45 12.80
N THR A 72 11.59 15.56 13.52
CA THR A 72 11.69 16.89 12.94
C THR A 72 13.15 17.20 12.56
N GLY A 73 13.36 18.27 11.78
CA GLY A 73 14.70 18.72 11.40
C GLY A 73 15.58 19.13 12.59
N GLU A 74 14.97 19.41 13.74
CA GLU A 74 15.63 19.84 14.98
C GLU A 74 15.96 18.67 15.91
N GLY A 75 15.71 17.42 15.49
CA GLY A 75 15.96 16.22 16.29
C GLY A 75 14.84 15.88 17.27
N GLU A 76 13.78 16.69 17.34
CA GLU A 76 12.61 16.39 18.14
C GLU A 76 11.84 15.19 17.59
N ILE A 77 11.24 14.43 18.51
CA ILE A 77 10.45 13.25 18.20
C ILE A 77 9.00 13.52 18.56
N PHE A 78 8.14 13.55 17.55
CA PHE A 78 6.70 13.58 17.73
C PHE A 78 6.12 12.18 17.52
N LYS A 79 5.22 11.77 18.42
CA LYS A 79 4.62 10.43 18.45
C LYS A 79 3.11 10.56 18.33
N ILE A 80 2.54 9.86 17.36
CA ILE A 80 1.09 9.82 17.16
C ILE A 80 0.61 8.38 17.37
N PRO A 81 -0.26 8.10 18.35
CA PRO A 81 -0.93 6.81 18.43
C PRO A 81 -1.88 6.67 17.24
N GLU A 82 -1.76 5.58 16.50
CA GLU A 82 -2.52 5.34 15.28
C GLU A 82 -3.02 3.90 15.21
N ASN A 83 -4.11 3.72 14.47
CA ASN A 83 -4.52 2.43 13.93
C ASN A 83 -4.09 2.35 12.47
N LEU A 84 -3.45 1.24 12.11
CA LEU A 84 -3.20 0.84 10.75
C LEU A 84 -4.18 -0.29 10.39
N ILE A 85 -5.21 0.05 9.62
CA ILE A 85 -6.19 -0.90 9.11
C ILE A 85 -5.62 -1.48 7.84
N ILE A 86 -5.24 -2.75 7.92
CA ILE A 86 -4.82 -3.54 6.78
C ILE A 86 -6.05 -4.21 6.21
N THR A 87 -6.25 -4.09 4.92
CA THR A 87 -7.31 -4.81 4.21
C THR A 87 -6.69 -5.70 3.16
N TYR A 88 -7.34 -6.83 2.90
CA TYR A 88 -7.12 -7.64 1.71
C TYR A 88 -8.47 -7.76 0.98
N SER A 89 -8.43 -7.67 -0.35
CA SER A 89 -9.60 -7.98 -1.17
C SER A 89 -9.25 -8.71 -2.46
N SER A 90 -10.08 -9.67 -2.85
CA SER A 90 -9.83 -10.47 -4.06
C SER A 90 -9.94 -9.63 -5.34
N LYS A 91 -10.82 -8.63 -5.38
CA LYS A 91 -10.91 -7.69 -6.51
C LYS A 91 -9.61 -6.90 -6.68
N ARG A 92 -9.03 -6.43 -5.58
CA ARG A 92 -7.75 -5.72 -5.61
C ARG A 92 -6.61 -6.68 -5.98
N ALA A 93 -6.61 -7.91 -5.45
CA ALA A 93 -5.59 -8.90 -5.77
C ALA A 93 -5.54 -9.19 -7.27
N LYS A 94 -6.71 -9.37 -7.90
CA LYS A 94 -6.81 -9.56 -9.35
C LYS A 94 -6.24 -8.36 -10.12
N LYS A 95 -6.67 -7.13 -9.75
CA LYS A 95 -6.21 -5.90 -10.41
C LYS A 95 -4.69 -5.70 -10.26
N ASP A 96 -4.16 -5.87 -9.06
CA ASP A 96 -2.74 -5.69 -8.76
C ASP A 96 -1.88 -6.74 -9.49
N LYS A 97 -2.37 -7.98 -9.57
CA LYS A 97 -1.75 -9.04 -10.37
C LYS A 97 -1.71 -8.71 -11.86
N GLU A 98 -2.82 -8.26 -12.43
CA GLU A 98 -2.90 -7.84 -13.85
C GLU A 98 -1.93 -6.69 -14.13
N GLU A 99 -1.87 -5.68 -13.25
CA GLU A 99 -0.94 -4.56 -13.37
C GLU A 99 0.53 -5.02 -13.23
N ARG A 100 0.84 -5.90 -12.27
CA ARG A 100 2.18 -6.51 -12.16
C ARG A 100 2.53 -7.23 -13.45
N GLN A 101 1.66 -8.10 -13.96
CA GLN A 101 1.95 -8.90 -15.15
C GLN A 101 2.21 -8.00 -16.36
N ARG A 102 1.42 -6.94 -16.54
CA ARG A 102 1.66 -5.94 -17.60
C ARG A 102 3.04 -5.31 -17.50
N LEU A 103 3.52 -5.02 -16.29
CA LEU A 103 4.87 -4.48 -16.08
C LEU A 103 5.96 -5.54 -16.29
N VAL A 104 5.70 -6.81 -15.97
CA VAL A 104 6.62 -7.93 -16.26
C VAL A 104 6.76 -8.14 -17.77
N GLU A 105 5.67 -8.13 -18.53
CA GLU A 105 5.74 -8.25 -20.00
C GLU A 105 6.53 -7.08 -20.61
N LYS A 106 6.28 -5.85 -20.16
CA LYS A 106 7.12 -4.69 -20.56
C LYS A 106 8.60 -4.86 -20.18
N ALA A 107 8.90 -5.53 -19.08
CA ALA A 107 10.28 -5.80 -18.70
C ALA A 107 10.94 -6.77 -19.69
N LYS A 108 10.23 -7.82 -20.11
CA LYS A 108 10.69 -8.78 -21.13
C LYS A 108 10.90 -8.09 -22.49
N GLU A 109 9.95 -7.27 -22.94
CA GLU A 109 10.08 -6.47 -24.17
C GLU A 109 11.32 -5.56 -24.15
N LEU A 110 11.64 -4.98 -22.99
CA LEU A 110 12.85 -4.17 -22.82
C LEU A 110 14.14 -5.00 -22.95
N LEU A 111 14.14 -6.26 -22.53
CA LEU A 111 15.30 -7.15 -22.65
C LEU A 111 15.60 -7.51 -24.12
N GLU A 112 14.60 -7.58 -24.98
CA GLU A 112 14.78 -7.81 -26.43
C GLU A 112 15.49 -6.64 -27.12
N ARG A 113 15.50 -5.45 -26.50
CA ARG A 113 16.10 -4.22 -27.05
C ARG A 113 16.98 -3.53 -26.00
N PRO A 114 18.22 -4.00 -25.78
CA PRO A 114 19.10 -3.53 -24.69
C PRO A 114 19.32 -2.00 -24.65
N GLY A 115 19.33 -1.33 -25.82
CA GLY A 115 19.43 0.13 -25.91
C GLY A 115 18.28 0.87 -25.20
N ASN A 116 17.07 0.29 -25.18
CA ASN A 116 15.90 0.85 -24.53
C ASN A 116 15.95 0.74 -23.00
N VAL A 117 16.67 -0.24 -22.46
CA VAL A 117 16.78 -0.46 -21.01
C VAL A 117 17.51 0.70 -20.32
N ARG A 118 18.46 1.33 -21.01
CA ARG A 118 19.23 2.50 -20.52
C ARG A 118 18.44 3.79 -20.57
N ALA A 119 17.67 3.98 -21.64
CA ALA A 119 16.81 5.14 -21.82
C ALA A 119 15.53 5.07 -20.97
N ALA A 120 15.15 3.87 -20.53
CA ALA A 120 14.00 3.68 -19.66
C ALA A 120 14.28 4.20 -18.23
N GLU A 121 13.37 5.05 -17.76
CA GLU A 121 13.28 5.44 -16.35
C GLU A 121 13.23 4.22 -15.42
N LYS A 122 13.66 4.36 -14.17
CA LYS A 122 13.56 3.30 -13.13
C LYS A 122 12.11 2.97 -12.70
N ARG A 123 11.13 3.31 -13.54
CA ARG A 123 9.68 3.14 -13.34
C ARG A 123 9.13 2.23 -14.44
N GLY A 124 7.91 1.72 -14.26
CA GLY A 124 7.31 0.80 -15.22
C GLY A 124 8.05 -0.53 -15.30
N GLY A 125 8.14 -1.14 -16.49
CA GLY A 125 8.73 -2.48 -16.65
C GLY A 125 10.20 -2.58 -16.23
N ARG A 126 10.97 -1.49 -16.37
CA ARG A 126 12.38 -1.40 -15.97
C ARG A 126 12.61 -1.73 -14.48
N LYS A 127 11.59 -1.57 -13.63
CA LYS A 127 11.67 -1.88 -12.19
C LYS A 127 11.90 -3.37 -11.90
N TYR A 128 11.52 -4.24 -12.83
CA TYR A 128 11.73 -5.69 -12.73
C TYR A 128 12.98 -6.15 -13.47
N LEU A 129 13.90 -5.24 -13.80
CA LEU A 129 15.18 -5.58 -14.42
C LEU A 129 16.32 -5.28 -13.47
N ARG A 130 17.21 -6.25 -13.28
CA ARG A 130 18.45 -6.11 -12.52
C ARG A 130 19.65 -6.23 -13.44
N ARG A 131 20.66 -5.40 -13.19
CA ARG A 131 21.94 -5.46 -13.91
C ARG A 131 22.80 -6.59 -13.35
N ILE A 132 23.51 -7.30 -14.22
CA ILE A 132 24.58 -8.21 -13.79
C ILE A 132 25.80 -7.34 -13.45
N SER A 133 26.40 -7.56 -12.28
CA SER A 133 27.39 -6.67 -11.65
C SER A 133 28.62 -6.32 -12.51
N GLU A 134 28.91 -7.15 -13.51
CA GLU A 134 30.13 -7.06 -14.32
C GLU A 134 29.85 -6.85 -15.81
N SER A 135 28.59 -6.85 -16.25
CA SER A 135 28.22 -6.65 -17.65
C SER A 135 27.28 -5.46 -17.85
N GLU A 136 27.09 -5.08 -19.10
CA GLU A 136 26.06 -4.11 -19.49
C GLU A 136 24.68 -4.78 -19.66
N GLU A 137 24.58 -6.07 -19.35
CA GLU A 137 23.39 -6.87 -19.53
C GLU A 137 22.44 -6.75 -18.34
N TYR A 138 21.17 -6.91 -18.69
CA TYR A 138 20.06 -6.91 -17.77
C TYR A 138 19.37 -8.25 -17.81
N VAL A 139 18.89 -8.69 -16.65
CA VAL A 139 18.06 -9.89 -16.50
C VAL A 139 16.81 -9.53 -15.72
N LEU A 140 15.80 -10.40 -15.81
CA LEU A 140 14.59 -10.27 -15.02
C LEU A 140 14.92 -10.45 -13.53
N ASP A 141 14.42 -9.54 -12.69
CA ASP A 141 14.52 -9.59 -11.24
C ASP A 141 13.32 -10.36 -10.68
N GLU A 142 13.40 -11.69 -10.74
CA GLU A 142 12.38 -12.61 -10.21
C GLU A 142 12.06 -12.34 -8.73
N GLU A 143 13.06 -11.94 -7.97
CA GLU A 143 12.89 -11.61 -6.56
C GLU A 143 12.08 -10.31 -6.39
N ALA A 144 12.26 -9.31 -7.25
CA ALA A 144 11.41 -8.12 -7.25
C ALA A 144 9.96 -8.44 -7.62
N ILE A 145 9.74 -9.35 -8.57
CA ILE A 145 8.40 -9.81 -8.98
C ILE A 145 7.72 -10.52 -7.82
N LYS A 146 8.38 -11.52 -7.21
CA LYS A 146 7.88 -12.25 -6.04
C LYS A 146 7.63 -11.34 -4.84
N ARG A 147 8.49 -10.35 -4.61
CA ARG A 147 8.27 -9.35 -3.55
C ARG A 147 7.00 -8.55 -3.81
N ASP A 148 6.80 -8.07 -5.03
CA ASP A 148 5.60 -7.28 -5.38
C ASP A 148 4.32 -8.13 -5.36
N GLU A 149 4.40 -9.40 -5.74
CA GLU A 149 3.30 -10.37 -5.69
C GLU A 149 2.71 -10.55 -4.29
N LYS A 150 3.54 -10.55 -3.24
CA LYS A 150 3.07 -10.66 -1.85
C LYS A 150 2.12 -9.52 -1.44
N PHE A 151 2.18 -8.37 -2.12
CA PHE A 151 1.33 -7.22 -1.80
C PHE A 151 0.01 -7.22 -2.56
N ASP A 152 -0.23 -8.17 -3.48
CA ASP A 152 -1.48 -8.21 -4.22
C ASP A 152 -2.67 -8.31 -3.28
N GLY A 153 -3.65 -7.45 -3.48
CA GLY A 153 -4.87 -7.46 -2.67
C GLY A 153 -4.74 -6.65 -1.40
N PHE A 154 -3.52 -6.43 -0.90
CA PHE A 154 -3.31 -5.71 0.34
C PHE A 154 -3.36 -4.20 0.16
N TYR A 155 -4.05 -3.54 1.08
CA TYR A 155 -4.09 -2.09 1.20
C TYR A 155 -3.98 -1.69 2.67
N ALA A 156 -3.51 -0.48 2.92
CA ALA A 156 -3.41 0.03 4.28
C ALA A 156 -3.98 1.43 4.39
N ILE A 157 -4.83 1.62 5.40
CA ILE A 157 -5.40 2.90 5.79
C ILE A 157 -4.91 3.19 7.19
N GLN A 158 -4.34 4.37 7.38
CA GLN A 158 -3.88 4.83 8.70
C GLN A 158 -4.83 5.90 9.23
N THR A 159 -5.12 5.83 10.52
CA THR A 159 -5.94 6.83 11.21
C THR A 159 -5.41 7.13 12.60
N SER A 160 -5.50 8.40 13.00
CA SER A 160 -5.26 8.83 14.38
C SER A 160 -6.50 8.69 15.28
N LYS A 161 -7.69 8.47 14.70
CA LYS A 161 -8.95 8.40 15.44
C LYS A 161 -9.20 6.99 15.95
N LYS A 162 -8.64 6.70 17.13
CA LYS A 162 -8.61 5.36 17.75
C LYS A 162 -9.98 4.77 18.09
N GLU A 163 -10.97 5.63 18.33
CA GLU A 163 -12.33 5.23 18.74
C GLU A 163 -13.23 4.83 17.56
N MET A 164 -12.81 5.05 16.31
CA MET A 164 -13.60 4.64 15.16
C MET A 164 -13.51 3.13 14.93
N SER A 165 -14.66 2.51 14.68
CA SER A 165 -14.71 1.14 14.19
C SER A 165 -14.10 1.05 12.78
N VAL A 166 -13.62 -0.14 12.42
CA VAL A 166 -13.04 -0.39 11.08
C VAL A 166 -14.03 -0.05 9.97
N THR A 167 -15.31 -0.37 10.16
CA THR A 167 -16.37 -0.05 9.19
C THR A 167 -16.54 1.45 8.98
N GLU A 168 -16.51 2.25 10.05
CA GLU A 168 -16.61 3.71 9.94
C GLU A 168 -15.39 4.29 9.22
N VAL A 169 -14.18 3.81 9.51
CA VAL A 169 -12.95 4.29 8.86
C VAL A 169 -12.98 3.98 7.37
N LEU A 170 -13.39 2.77 7.00
CA LEU A 170 -13.43 2.37 5.61
C LEU A 170 -14.52 3.09 4.81
N ASN A 171 -15.70 3.33 5.40
CA ASN A 171 -16.76 4.13 4.78
C ASN A 171 -16.29 5.57 4.55
N ALA A 172 -15.73 6.21 5.58
CA ALA A 172 -15.20 7.57 5.46
C ALA A 172 -14.11 7.67 4.39
N TYR A 173 -13.21 6.68 4.33
CA TYR A 173 -12.17 6.62 3.30
C TYR A 173 -12.75 6.40 1.89
N HIS A 174 -13.78 5.57 1.75
CA HIS A 174 -14.44 5.33 0.47
C HIS A 174 -15.19 6.57 -0.05
N ASP A 175 -15.86 7.32 0.83
CA ASP A 175 -16.55 8.56 0.46
C ASP A 175 -15.56 9.62 -0.03
N LEU A 176 -14.38 9.73 0.59
CA LEU A 176 -13.30 10.59 0.09
C LEU A 176 -12.88 10.21 -1.34
N TRP A 177 -12.73 8.91 -1.62
CA TRP A 177 -12.36 8.44 -2.95
C TRP A 177 -13.40 8.77 -4.03
N LYS A 178 -14.70 8.72 -3.70
CA LYS A 178 -15.77 9.14 -4.64
C LYS A 178 -15.70 10.61 -4.99
N ILE A 179 -15.39 11.45 -3.99
CA ILE A 179 -15.20 12.89 -4.21
C ILE A 179 -13.99 13.12 -5.12
N GLU A 180 -12.86 12.45 -4.87
CA GLU A 180 -11.66 12.53 -5.70
C GLU A 180 -11.88 12.07 -7.16
N GLN A 181 -12.76 11.09 -7.41
CA GLN A 181 -13.11 10.66 -8.78
C GLN A 181 -14.00 11.66 -9.54
N SER A 182 -14.58 12.63 -8.83
CA SER A 182 -15.51 13.61 -9.42
C SER A 182 -14.83 14.91 -9.86
N PHE A 183 -13.53 15.06 -9.57
CA PHE A 183 -12.69 16.20 -9.96
C PHE A 183 -11.64 15.77 -11.00
#